data_AF-A0A3C1Z058-F1
#
_entry.id   AF-A0A3C1Z058-F1
#
_cell.length_a   1.000
_cell.length_b   1.000
_cell.length_c   1.000
_cell.angle_alpha   90.00
_cell.angle_beta   90.00
_cell.angle_gamma   90.00
#
_symmetry.space_group_name_H-M   'P 1'
#
loop_
_entity.id
_entity.type
_entity.pdbx_description
1 polymer ?
#
loop_
_entity_poly.entity_id
_entity_poly.type
_entity_poly.pdbx_seq_one_letter_code
_entity_poly.pdbx_strand_id
1 'polypeptide(L)'
;MPQAPVALHASRSGKPASTRALLLIEQFRTALQDELQSRTPRQRQETICVPLTDGQRQHVTGRTHYYLFQSEPIPANLVEDTNPSLVLISQRIPCRIVGFSPDGLALAFEGEAPETIPSAHLTFDSVRLLQALDKRLQSISQQPDTFGTALALKAFDPDAIATITALDRLPEASGLNPEQAQAYTSALERDLLFVLGPPGTGKTAFITALSQALLAQNGRTLICSPTNTAIDNILEHLLSQSPDLAIDQVIRIGTPSPDSSDQCQMANLETVALTHTLPLEERAKTLRRQLQDLDRDMPYLAHSADSAKRLDTHWRELQTLRERHQMLHTDERRLRGLITERAMTIQELEGELQAFNASPAFRRLFEHGNKARIVNDLACFRDYQAADEITLRSLQSQVLHSQVRIDTLNRVMEQFR
;
A
#
# COMPACT_ATOMS: atom_id res chain seq x y z
N MET A 1 52.37 -38.55 21.00
CA MET A 1 52.11 -38.58 19.56
C MET A 1 50.91 -37.69 19.28
N PRO A 2 51.00 -36.69 18.38
CA PRO A 2 49.82 -35.95 17.98
C PRO A 2 48.88 -36.90 17.24
N GLN A 3 47.60 -36.89 17.64
CA GLN A 3 46.57 -37.71 17.01
C GLN A 3 46.47 -37.33 15.53
N ALA A 4 46.58 -38.34 14.65
CA ALA A 4 46.41 -38.14 13.22
C ALA A 4 45.00 -37.59 12.94
N PRO A 5 44.86 -36.63 12.00
CA PRO A 5 43.54 -36.10 11.63
C PRO A 5 42.66 -37.23 11.10
N VAL A 6 41.42 -37.28 11.60
CA VAL A 6 40.40 -38.25 11.21
C VAL A 6 40.15 -38.14 9.70
N ALA A 7 40.32 -39.24 8.97
CA ALA A 7 40.12 -39.29 7.52
C ALA A 7 38.69 -38.87 7.12
N LEU A 8 38.58 -37.96 6.15
CA LEU A 8 37.30 -37.39 5.68
C LEU A 8 36.46 -38.30 4.79
N HIS A 9 36.95 -39.47 4.39
CA HIS A 9 36.37 -40.17 3.25
C HIS A 9 36.07 -41.62 3.60
N ALA A 10 34.86 -41.84 4.13
CA ALA A 10 34.03 -43.03 3.89
C ALA A 10 32.70 -42.93 4.65
N SER A 11 31.61 -43.30 3.98
CA SER A 11 30.31 -43.63 4.60
C SER A 11 30.35 -44.84 5.55
N ARG A 12 31.53 -45.38 5.87
CA ARG A 12 31.74 -46.48 6.82
C ARG A 12 31.72 -46.06 8.30
N SER A 13 31.72 -44.76 8.62
CA SER A 13 31.84 -44.28 10.00
C SER A 13 30.54 -44.25 10.81
N GLY A 14 29.38 -44.50 10.20
CA GLY A 14 28.07 -44.46 10.88
C GLY A 14 27.66 -43.08 11.40
N LYS A 15 28.42 -42.01 11.10
CA LYS A 15 28.10 -40.65 11.56
C LYS A 15 26.97 -40.02 10.73
N PRO A 16 26.03 -39.28 11.36
CA PRO A 16 25.00 -38.52 10.66
C PRO A 16 25.57 -37.59 9.59
N ALA A 17 24.83 -37.35 8.50
CA ALA A 17 25.22 -36.43 7.44
C ALA A 17 25.53 -35.02 7.98
N SER A 18 24.76 -34.54 8.95
CA SER A 18 24.98 -33.26 9.63
C SER A 18 26.36 -33.16 10.29
N THR A 19 26.83 -34.22 10.96
CA THR A 19 28.15 -34.24 11.60
C THR A 19 29.30 -34.18 10.58
N ARG A 20 29.14 -34.84 9.42
CA ARG A 20 30.15 -34.80 8.34
C ARG A 20 30.20 -33.42 7.67
N ALA A 21 29.03 -32.82 7.42
CA ALA A 21 28.94 -31.47 6.88
C ALA A 21 29.63 -30.45 7.81
N LEU A 22 29.42 -30.54 9.12
CA LEU A 22 30.05 -29.64 10.09
C LEU A 22 31.57 -29.70 10.06
N LEU A 23 32.15 -30.91 9.98
CA LEU A 23 33.59 -31.09 9.92
C LEU A 23 34.19 -30.55 8.61
N LEU A 24 33.50 -30.78 7.48
CA LEU A 24 33.91 -30.21 6.20
C LEU A 24 33.87 -28.67 6.25
N ILE A 25 32.78 -28.11 6.78
CA ILE A 25 32.62 -26.66 6.94
C ILE A 25 33.74 -26.07 7.81
N GLU A 26 34.08 -26.70 8.93
CA GLU A 26 35.17 -26.25 9.80
C GLU A 26 36.50 -26.14 9.03
N GLN A 27 36.86 -27.18 8.28
CA GLN A 27 38.09 -27.19 7.49
C GLN A 27 38.09 -26.13 6.37
N PHE A 28 36.96 -25.97 5.67
CA PHE A 28 36.80 -24.92 4.67
C PHE A 28 36.96 -23.54 5.28
N ARG A 29 36.40 -23.30 6.47
CA ARG A 29 36.54 -22.02 7.16
C ARG A 29 37.98 -21.76 7.60
N THR A 30 38.71 -22.76 8.06
CA THR A 30 40.15 -22.60 8.35
C THR A 30 40.93 -22.19 7.09
N ALA A 31 40.73 -22.89 5.97
CA ALA A 31 41.39 -22.55 4.72
C ALA A 31 41.00 -21.14 4.21
N LEU A 32 39.72 -20.75 4.35
CA LEU A 32 39.28 -19.40 4.02
C LEU A 32 39.90 -18.34 4.92
N GLN A 33 40.06 -18.61 6.22
CA GLN A 33 40.72 -17.68 7.14
C GLN A 33 42.18 -17.46 6.78
N ASP A 34 42.90 -18.51 6.38
CA ASP A 34 44.27 -18.41 5.89
C ASP A 34 44.35 -17.54 4.63
N GLU A 35 43.42 -17.73 3.68
CA GLU A 35 43.33 -16.93 2.45
C GLU A 35 42.91 -15.47 2.73
N LEU A 36 42.00 -15.25 3.67
CA LEU A 36 41.63 -13.91 4.12
C LEU A 36 42.83 -13.19 4.74
N GLN A 37 43.63 -13.87 5.56
CA GLN A 37 44.84 -13.29 6.17
C GLN A 37 45.94 -13.00 5.15
N SER A 38 46.08 -13.82 4.11
CA SER A 38 47.05 -13.60 3.03
C SER A 38 46.66 -12.40 2.15
N ARG A 39 45.36 -12.23 1.87
CA ARG A 39 44.81 -11.16 1.03
C ARG A 39 44.47 -9.88 1.77
N THR A 40 44.43 -9.90 3.11
CA THR A 40 44.25 -8.68 3.89
C THR A 40 45.57 -7.91 3.86
N PRO A 41 45.62 -6.73 3.24
CA PRO A 41 46.88 -6.02 3.06
C PRO A 41 47.47 -5.65 4.43
N ARG A 42 48.66 -6.17 4.74
CA ARG A 42 49.39 -5.80 5.96
C ARG A 42 49.78 -4.31 5.98
N GLN A 43 49.80 -3.65 4.81
CA GLN A 43 50.01 -2.22 4.61
C GLN A 43 49.26 -1.77 3.34
N ARG A 44 48.77 -0.52 3.30
CA ARG A 44 47.90 0.19 2.31
C ARG A 44 48.13 0.03 0.78
N GLN A 45 48.82 -0.98 0.26
CA GLN A 45 49.45 -0.94 -1.07
C GLN A 45 48.79 -1.72 -2.21
N GLU A 46 47.65 -2.41 -2.05
CA GLU A 46 47.10 -3.24 -3.14
C GLU A 46 45.60 -3.09 -3.43
N THR A 47 44.93 -2.07 -2.88
CA THR A 47 43.57 -1.77 -3.32
C THR A 47 43.63 -0.95 -4.60
N ILE A 48 43.38 -1.58 -5.75
CA ILE A 48 43.26 -0.87 -7.02
C ILE A 48 42.21 0.23 -6.86
N CYS A 49 42.63 1.45 -7.15
CA CYS A 49 41.88 2.67 -6.92
C CYS A 49 41.67 3.37 -8.25
N VAL A 50 40.43 3.38 -8.75
CA VAL A 50 40.08 4.04 -10.01
C VAL A 50 39.50 5.42 -9.68
N PRO A 51 40.08 6.52 -10.19
CA PRO A 51 39.50 7.84 -10.02
C PRO A 51 38.21 7.98 -10.83
N LEU A 52 37.20 8.60 -10.21
CA LEU A 52 35.92 8.93 -10.83
C LEU A 52 35.69 10.45 -10.72
N THR A 53 35.20 11.06 -11.78
CA THR A 53 34.92 12.50 -11.85
C THR A 53 33.54 12.78 -12.41
N ASP A 54 33.02 13.98 -12.15
CA ASP A 54 31.76 14.49 -12.72
C ASP A 54 30.56 13.53 -12.55
N GLY A 55 30.38 13.03 -11.33
CA GLY A 55 29.29 12.12 -11.00
C GLY A 55 27.94 12.82 -11.01
N GLN A 56 27.06 12.51 -11.95
CA GLN A 56 25.71 13.09 -12.02
C GLN A 56 24.64 12.06 -11.64
N ARG A 57 23.74 12.43 -10.73
CA ARG A 57 22.62 11.58 -10.31
C ARG A 57 21.57 11.47 -11.43
N GLN A 58 21.35 10.26 -11.92
CA GLN A 58 20.39 9.98 -12.98
C GLN A 58 18.97 9.82 -12.41
N HIS A 59 18.81 8.97 -11.38
CA HIS A 59 17.54 8.79 -10.68
C HIS A 59 17.73 8.23 -9.26
N VAL A 60 16.65 8.22 -8.48
CA VAL A 60 16.59 7.66 -7.12
C VAL A 60 15.42 6.71 -7.04
N THR A 61 15.66 5.53 -6.49
CA THR A 61 14.63 4.49 -6.33
C THR A 61 14.71 3.94 -4.92
N GLY A 62 13.71 4.24 -4.11
CA GLY A 62 13.74 3.93 -2.68
C GLY A 62 14.92 4.61 -1.98
N ARG A 63 15.88 3.81 -1.49
CA ARG A 63 17.12 4.27 -0.81
C ARG A 63 18.36 4.21 -1.72
N THR A 64 18.20 3.74 -2.94
CA THR A 64 19.29 3.51 -3.88
C THR A 64 19.39 4.68 -4.85
N HIS A 65 20.58 5.25 -4.96
CA HIS A 65 20.88 6.35 -5.88
C HIS A 65 21.71 5.83 -7.05
N TYR A 66 21.36 6.27 -8.26
CA TYR A 66 22.02 5.89 -9.50
C TYR A 66 22.78 7.09 -10.06
N TYR A 67 24.08 6.93 -10.29
CA TYR A 67 24.98 7.97 -10.78
C TYR A 67 25.70 7.51 -12.05
N LEU A 68 25.99 8.47 -12.91
CA LEU A 68 26.91 8.31 -14.03
C LEU A 68 28.18 9.10 -13.74
N PHE A 69 29.34 8.44 -13.76
CA PHE A 69 30.66 9.05 -13.51
C PHE A 69 31.54 8.95 -14.75
N GLN A 70 32.35 9.95 -15.01
CA GLN A 70 33.46 9.83 -15.95
C GLN A 70 34.59 9.04 -15.28
N SER A 71 35.10 8.01 -15.96
CA SER A 71 36.21 7.18 -15.47
C SER A 71 37.12 6.74 -16.61
N GLU A 72 38.37 6.44 -16.27
CA GLU A 72 39.24 5.68 -17.16
C GLU A 72 38.71 4.24 -17.34
N PRO A 73 39.09 3.54 -18.42
CA PRO A 73 38.68 2.16 -18.66
C PRO A 73 39.11 1.26 -17.50
N ILE A 74 38.15 0.58 -16.89
CA ILE A 74 38.40 -0.36 -15.81
C ILE A 74 38.75 -1.72 -16.41
N PRO A 75 39.87 -2.36 -16.01
CA PRO A 75 40.21 -3.70 -16.46
C PRO A 75 39.07 -4.69 -16.18
N ALA A 76 38.61 -5.44 -17.20
CA ALA A 76 37.46 -6.33 -17.09
C ALA A 76 37.63 -7.40 -15.98
N ASN A 77 38.84 -7.91 -15.81
CA ASN A 77 39.20 -8.86 -14.75
C ASN A 77 38.97 -8.32 -13.33
N LEU A 78 39.03 -7.01 -13.15
CA LEU A 78 38.78 -6.37 -11.85
C LEU A 78 37.29 -6.35 -11.52
N VAL A 79 36.45 -6.22 -12.53
CA VAL A 79 34.98 -6.08 -12.41
C VAL A 79 34.31 -7.43 -12.13
N GLU A 80 34.82 -8.51 -12.71
CA GLU A 80 34.20 -9.84 -12.59
C GLU A 80 34.35 -10.45 -11.19
N ASP A 81 35.47 -10.21 -10.49
CA ASP A 81 35.82 -10.93 -9.25
C ASP A 81 35.74 -10.11 -7.96
N THR A 82 35.30 -8.85 -8.03
CA THR A 82 35.34 -7.98 -6.84
C THR A 82 34.10 -7.11 -6.68
N ASN A 83 33.82 -6.77 -5.42
CA ASN A 83 32.75 -5.85 -5.10
C ASN A 83 33.31 -4.43 -4.99
N PRO A 84 32.83 -3.48 -5.81
CA PRO A 84 33.32 -2.12 -5.77
C PRO A 84 32.78 -1.38 -4.53
N SER A 85 33.62 -0.53 -3.96
CA SER A 85 33.24 0.44 -2.94
C SER A 85 33.64 1.82 -3.41
N LEU A 86 32.68 2.73 -3.41
CA LEU A 86 32.87 4.14 -3.70
C LEU A 86 33.43 4.82 -2.45
N VAL A 87 34.57 5.47 -2.59
CA VAL A 87 35.17 6.29 -1.54
C VAL A 87 34.87 7.75 -1.85
N LEU A 88 33.95 8.32 -1.07
CA LEU A 88 33.63 9.74 -1.09
C LEU A 88 34.37 10.41 0.05
N ILE A 89 35.39 11.20 -0.28
CA ILE A 89 36.27 11.87 0.69
C ILE A 89 36.96 10.85 1.61
N SER A 90 36.34 10.52 2.75
CA SER A 90 36.82 9.57 3.76
C SER A 90 35.83 8.46 4.07
N GLN A 91 34.66 8.45 3.43
CA GLN A 91 33.62 7.45 3.65
C GLN A 91 33.66 6.41 2.54
N ARG A 92 33.79 5.14 2.92
CA ARG A 92 33.71 4.00 2.01
C ARG A 92 32.27 3.49 1.98
N ILE A 93 31.63 3.65 0.83
CA ILE A 93 30.24 3.28 0.59
C ILE A 93 30.24 2.07 -0.34
N PRO A 94 29.68 0.92 0.08
CA PRO A 94 29.47 -0.21 -0.82
C PRO A 94 28.63 0.23 -2.01
N CYS A 95 29.13 -0.01 -3.22
CA CYS A 95 28.42 0.32 -4.44
C CYS A 95 28.37 -0.90 -5.36
N ARG A 96 27.57 -0.77 -6.40
CA ARG A 96 27.44 -1.76 -7.47
C ARG A 96 27.65 -1.03 -8.78
N ILE A 97 28.46 -1.59 -9.67
CA ILE A 97 28.53 -1.12 -11.04
C ILE A 97 27.22 -1.52 -11.71
N VAL A 98 26.52 -0.60 -12.36
CA VAL A 98 25.27 -0.89 -13.08
C VAL A 98 25.58 -1.23 -14.52
N GLY A 99 26.56 -0.56 -15.11
CA GLY A 99 27.01 -0.79 -16.47
C GLY A 99 28.11 0.18 -16.87
N PHE A 100 28.65 -0.04 -18.06
CA PHE A 100 29.60 0.84 -18.70
C PHE A 100 28.93 1.44 -19.92
N SER A 101 29.04 2.75 -20.09
CA SER A 101 28.53 3.48 -21.23
C SER A 101 29.65 4.30 -21.86
N PRO A 102 29.51 4.73 -23.13
CA PRO A 102 30.45 5.68 -23.74
C PRO A 102 30.58 6.98 -22.95
N ASP A 103 29.51 7.37 -22.26
CA ASP A 103 29.43 8.58 -21.44
C ASP A 103 30.01 8.42 -20.03
N GLY A 104 30.36 7.18 -19.64
CA GLY A 104 31.00 6.88 -18.36
C GLY A 104 30.53 5.60 -17.65
N LEU A 105 30.96 5.45 -16.41
CA LEU A 105 30.63 4.36 -15.50
C LEU A 105 29.36 4.65 -14.73
N ALA A 106 28.35 3.80 -14.89
CA ALA A 106 27.13 3.87 -14.08
C ALA A 106 27.31 3.11 -12.76
N LEU A 107 27.06 3.77 -11.63
CA LEU A 107 27.16 3.20 -10.29
C LEU A 107 25.84 3.36 -9.52
N ALA A 108 25.49 2.35 -8.75
CA ALA A 108 24.38 2.38 -7.81
C ALA A 108 24.89 2.14 -6.38
N PHE A 109 24.42 2.93 -5.42
CA PHE A 109 24.70 2.71 -4.00
C PHE A 109 23.57 3.23 -3.12
N GLU A 110 23.48 2.72 -1.90
CA GLU A 110 22.49 3.15 -0.91
C GLU A 110 23.09 4.19 0.04
N GLY A 111 22.31 5.22 0.37
CA GLY A 111 22.71 6.25 1.35
C GLY A 111 22.41 7.67 0.87
N GLU A 112 22.65 8.67 1.71
CA GLU A 112 22.45 10.07 1.35
C GLU A 112 23.62 10.57 0.48
N ALA A 113 23.31 11.04 -0.73
CA ALA A 113 24.30 11.63 -1.63
C ALA A 113 23.76 12.88 -2.36
N PRO A 114 24.64 13.88 -2.61
CA PRO A 114 24.28 15.13 -3.29
C PRO A 114 23.99 14.91 -4.77
N GLU A 115 23.23 15.78 -5.43
CA GLU A 115 22.86 15.60 -6.85
C GLU A 115 24.06 15.41 -7.79
N THR A 116 25.18 16.04 -7.45
CA THR A 116 26.45 15.94 -8.18
C THR A 116 27.60 15.59 -7.25
N ILE A 117 28.48 14.69 -7.67
CA ILE A 117 29.69 14.25 -6.97
C ILE A 117 30.89 14.62 -7.84
N PRO A 118 31.63 15.70 -7.51
CA PRO A 118 32.71 16.20 -8.38
C PRO A 118 33.86 15.20 -8.54
N SER A 119 34.23 14.51 -7.46
CA SER A 119 35.31 13.52 -7.45
C SER A 119 35.01 12.40 -6.46
N ALA A 120 35.40 11.18 -6.84
CA ALA A 120 35.32 9.99 -6.01
C ALA A 120 36.40 8.99 -6.40
N HIS A 121 36.59 7.96 -5.59
CA HIS A 121 37.47 6.86 -5.93
C HIS A 121 36.73 5.53 -5.84
N LEU A 122 36.87 4.68 -6.85
CA LEU A 122 36.37 3.32 -6.82
C LEU A 122 37.46 2.38 -6.32
N THR A 123 37.14 1.61 -5.29
CA THR A 123 38.05 0.63 -4.70
C THR A 123 37.45 -0.76 -4.82
N PHE A 124 38.27 -1.74 -5.16
CA PHE A 124 37.82 -3.11 -5.35
C PHE A 124 38.26 -3.98 -4.18
N ASP A 125 37.28 -4.55 -3.46
CA ASP A 125 37.56 -5.39 -2.29
C ASP A 125 37.67 -6.85 -2.71
N SER A 126 38.89 -7.38 -2.76
CA SER A 126 39.18 -8.77 -3.10
C SER A 126 38.82 -9.77 -1.99
N VAL A 127 38.47 -9.27 -0.79
CA VAL A 127 38.27 -10.07 0.42
C VAL A 127 36.78 -10.28 0.71
N ARG A 128 35.90 -9.40 0.19
CA ARG A 128 34.46 -9.40 0.48
C ARG A 128 33.73 -10.69 0.10
N LEU A 129 34.05 -11.30 -1.05
CA LEU A 129 33.43 -12.58 -1.45
C LEU A 129 33.84 -13.71 -0.50
N LEU A 130 35.11 -13.77 -0.10
CA LEU A 130 35.62 -14.74 0.86
C LEU A 130 34.99 -14.55 2.24
N GLN A 131 34.80 -13.30 2.69
CA GLN A 131 34.09 -12.97 3.93
C GLN A 131 32.62 -13.37 3.87
N ALA A 132 31.94 -13.13 2.75
CA ALA A 132 30.56 -13.53 2.54
C ALA A 132 30.42 -15.06 2.57
N LEU A 133 31.36 -15.78 1.96
CA LEU A 133 31.43 -17.24 1.99
C LEU A 133 31.66 -17.76 3.42
N ASP A 134 32.61 -17.21 4.18
CA ASP A 134 32.84 -17.59 5.59
C ASP A 134 31.59 -17.37 6.45
N LYS A 135 30.94 -16.21 6.29
CA LYS A 135 29.68 -15.90 6.99
C LYS A 135 28.57 -16.88 6.61
N ARG A 136 28.48 -17.28 5.35
CA ARG A 136 27.49 -18.27 4.88
C ARG A 136 27.77 -19.65 5.46
N LEU A 137 29.02 -20.11 5.44
CA LEU A 137 29.45 -21.36 6.05
C LEU A 137 29.17 -21.38 7.57
N GLN A 138 29.41 -20.26 8.26
CA GLN A 138 29.05 -20.11 9.67
C GLN A 138 27.53 -20.24 9.90
N SER A 139 26.70 -19.64 9.04
CA SER A 139 25.24 -19.77 9.16
C SER A 139 24.77 -21.23 8.97
N ILE A 140 25.40 -21.96 8.04
CA ILE A 140 25.12 -23.38 7.81
C ILE A 140 25.55 -24.20 9.02
N SER A 141 26.68 -23.87 9.67
CA SER A 141 27.13 -24.59 10.87
C SER A 141 26.20 -24.39 12.07
N GLN A 142 25.53 -23.24 12.17
CA GLN A 142 24.60 -22.92 13.26
C GLN A 142 23.24 -23.60 13.08
N GLN A 143 22.77 -23.72 11.84
CA GLN A 143 21.45 -24.28 11.52
C GLN A 143 21.53 -25.21 10.29
N PRO A 144 22.16 -26.38 10.40
CA PRO A 144 22.41 -27.24 9.23
C PRO A 144 21.12 -27.78 8.58
N ASP A 145 20.05 -27.93 9.36
CA ASP A 145 18.78 -28.50 8.89
C ASP A 145 17.96 -27.54 8.01
N THR A 146 18.27 -26.23 8.02
CA THR A 146 17.62 -25.25 7.13
C THR A 146 18.25 -25.24 5.72
N PHE A 147 19.31 -26.01 5.50
CA PHE A 147 20.03 -26.12 4.23
C PHE A 147 20.01 -27.56 3.70
N GLY A 148 20.12 -27.70 2.37
CA GLY A 148 20.26 -29.00 1.70
C GLY A 148 21.62 -29.67 1.91
N THR A 149 22.08 -29.82 3.15
CA THR A 149 23.41 -30.33 3.51
C THR A 149 23.65 -31.76 3.03
N ALA A 150 22.62 -32.60 3.03
CA ALA A 150 22.70 -33.96 2.49
C ALA A 150 23.03 -33.98 0.99
N LEU A 151 22.38 -33.13 0.19
CA LEU A 151 22.65 -32.98 -1.24
C LEU A 151 24.04 -32.38 -1.48
N ALA A 152 24.40 -31.33 -0.71
CA ALA A 152 25.71 -30.70 -0.82
C ALA A 152 26.85 -31.68 -0.56
N LEU A 153 26.72 -32.58 0.43
CA LEU A 153 27.71 -33.60 0.73
C LEU A 153 27.92 -34.60 -0.42
N LYS A 154 26.88 -34.89 -1.21
CA LYS A 154 27.02 -35.75 -2.40
C LYS A 154 28.01 -35.17 -3.40
N ALA A 155 28.16 -33.84 -3.46
CA ALA A 155 29.11 -33.21 -4.37
C ALA A 155 30.59 -33.40 -3.95
N PHE A 156 30.85 -33.77 -2.70
CA PHE A 156 32.20 -33.99 -2.15
C PHE A 156 32.51 -35.47 -1.91
N ASP A 157 31.56 -36.36 -2.19
CA ASP A 157 31.70 -37.80 -1.99
C ASP A 157 31.70 -38.49 -3.37
N PRO A 158 32.85 -39.01 -3.83
CA PRO A 158 32.95 -39.65 -5.15
C PRO A 158 32.11 -40.92 -5.27
N ASP A 159 31.72 -41.53 -4.14
CA ASP A 159 30.87 -42.72 -4.08
C ASP A 159 29.38 -42.37 -3.88
N ALA A 160 29.02 -41.08 -3.90
CA ALA A 160 27.64 -40.65 -3.73
C ALA A 160 26.75 -41.15 -4.88
N ILE A 161 25.62 -41.75 -4.50
CA ILE A 161 24.60 -42.19 -5.44
C ILE A 161 23.56 -41.09 -5.59
N ALA A 162 23.33 -40.67 -6.84
CA ALA A 162 22.26 -39.75 -7.17
C ALA A 162 20.89 -40.38 -6.85
N THR A 163 20.01 -39.61 -6.22
CA THR A 163 18.65 -40.02 -5.96
C THR A 163 17.82 -39.75 -7.21
N ILE A 164 16.98 -40.73 -7.59
CA ILE A 164 16.09 -40.59 -8.74
C ILE A 164 14.88 -39.76 -8.30
N THR A 165 14.73 -38.61 -8.91
CA THR A 165 13.62 -37.66 -8.77
C THR A 165 12.81 -37.79 -10.05
N ALA A 166 12.04 -38.86 -10.19
CA ALA A 166 11.31 -39.11 -11.42
C ALA A 166 10.30 -37.96 -11.69
N LEU A 167 10.35 -37.40 -12.90
CA LEU A 167 9.36 -36.45 -13.39
C LEU A 167 8.27 -37.22 -14.16
N ASP A 168 7.00 -36.83 -13.97
CA ASP A 168 5.86 -37.52 -14.60
C ASP A 168 5.87 -37.45 -16.13
N ARG A 169 6.47 -36.39 -16.70
CA ARG A 169 6.71 -36.21 -18.14
C ARG A 169 8.03 -35.52 -18.39
N LEU A 170 8.92 -36.20 -19.11
CA LEU A 170 10.16 -35.63 -19.61
C LEU A 170 9.87 -34.85 -20.89
N PRO A 171 10.22 -33.55 -20.97
CA PRO A 171 10.11 -32.80 -22.21
C PRO A 171 11.10 -33.37 -23.25
N GLU A 172 10.82 -33.18 -24.53
CA GLU A 172 11.69 -33.72 -25.59
C GLU A 172 13.02 -32.98 -25.66
N ALA A 173 14.12 -33.73 -25.83
CA ALA A 173 15.48 -33.22 -26.03
C ALA A 173 15.70 -32.74 -27.48
N SER A 174 14.81 -31.92 -28.02
CA SER A 174 14.87 -31.46 -29.41
C SER A 174 16.12 -30.61 -29.68
N GLY A 175 16.86 -30.92 -30.74
CA GLY A 175 18.05 -30.16 -31.14
C GLY A 175 19.34 -30.49 -30.36
N LEU A 176 19.30 -31.48 -29.45
CA LEU A 176 20.48 -31.97 -28.74
C LEU A 176 21.09 -33.18 -29.44
N ASN A 177 22.41 -33.31 -29.39
CA ASN A 177 23.09 -34.52 -29.85
C ASN A 177 22.84 -35.71 -28.89
N PRO A 178 23.17 -36.97 -29.25
CA PRO A 178 22.88 -38.13 -28.41
C PRO A 178 23.47 -38.05 -26.99
N GLU A 179 24.68 -37.53 -26.84
CA GLU A 179 25.37 -37.39 -25.55
C GLU A 179 24.70 -36.32 -24.67
N GLN A 180 24.33 -35.19 -25.27
CA GLN A 180 23.58 -34.12 -24.62
C GLN A 180 22.17 -34.58 -24.25
N ALA A 181 21.49 -35.36 -25.09
CA ALA A 181 20.16 -35.91 -24.81
C ALA A 181 20.20 -36.89 -23.63
N GLN A 182 21.25 -37.71 -23.52
CA GLN A 182 21.47 -38.59 -22.37
C GLN A 182 21.73 -37.79 -21.09
N ALA A 183 22.57 -36.75 -21.16
CA ALA A 183 22.83 -35.86 -20.04
C ALA A 183 21.57 -35.09 -19.62
N TYR A 184 20.74 -34.67 -20.58
CA TYR A 184 19.49 -33.95 -20.36
C TYR A 184 18.48 -34.81 -19.61
N THR A 185 18.28 -36.05 -20.07
CA THR A 185 17.41 -37.03 -19.40
C THR A 185 17.90 -37.30 -17.97
N SER A 186 19.21 -37.50 -17.82
CA SER A 186 19.82 -37.70 -16.50
C SER A 186 19.67 -36.49 -15.58
N ALA A 187 19.70 -35.26 -16.12
CA ALA A 187 19.56 -34.03 -15.33
C ALA A 187 18.14 -33.84 -14.80
N LEU A 188 17.14 -34.30 -15.56
CA LEU A 188 15.74 -34.27 -15.17
C LEU A 188 15.39 -35.37 -14.15
N GLU A 189 16.07 -36.50 -14.19
CA GLU A 189 15.78 -37.64 -13.32
C GLU A 189 16.60 -37.68 -12.03
N ARG A 190 17.68 -36.91 -11.90
CA ARG A 190 18.64 -37.03 -10.79
C ARG A 190 18.73 -35.76 -9.97
N ASP A 191 18.91 -35.91 -8.66
CA ASP A 191 19.13 -34.77 -7.76
C ASP A 191 20.53 -34.13 -7.90
N LEU A 192 21.51 -34.88 -8.43
CA LEU A 192 22.86 -34.40 -8.71
C LEU A 192 23.39 -35.02 -10.01
N LEU A 193 23.94 -34.17 -10.89
CA LEU A 193 24.61 -34.59 -12.11
C LEU A 193 25.83 -33.69 -12.40
N PHE A 194 26.96 -34.32 -12.73
CA PHE A 194 28.13 -33.64 -13.27
C PHE A 194 28.19 -33.84 -14.77
N VAL A 195 28.08 -32.74 -15.53
CA VAL A 195 28.18 -32.76 -16.99
C VAL A 195 29.52 -32.18 -17.41
N LEU A 196 30.39 -33.03 -17.98
CA LEU A 196 31.66 -32.61 -18.55
C LEU A 196 31.44 -32.23 -20.02
N GLY A 197 31.76 -30.99 -20.37
CA GLY A 197 31.79 -30.54 -21.76
C GLY A 197 33.16 -29.97 -22.12
N PRO A 198 33.88 -30.51 -23.11
CA PRO A 198 35.01 -29.83 -23.71
C PRO A 198 34.63 -28.48 -24.35
N PRO A 199 35.59 -27.60 -24.68
CA PRO A 199 35.33 -26.36 -25.39
C PRO A 199 34.58 -26.62 -26.72
N GLY A 200 33.59 -25.80 -27.05
CA GLY A 200 32.82 -25.91 -28.30
C GLY A 200 31.73 -26.99 -28.34
N THR A 201 31.51 -27.74 -27.25
CA THR A 201 30.49 -28.82 -27.20
C THR A 201 29.05 -28.36 -26.96
N GLY A 202 28.75 -27.08 -27.16
CA GLY A 202 27.39 -26.55 -27.03
C GLY A 202 26.84 -26.53 -25.61
N LYS A 203 27.68 -26.35 -24.58
CA LYS A 203 27.25 -26.24 -23.17
C LYS A 203 26.12 -25.25 -22.95
N THR A 204 26.21 -24.08 -23.58
CA THR A 204 25.20 -23.03 -23.49
C THR A 204 23.86 -23.54 -24.03
N ALA A 205 23.86 -24.15 -25.23
CA ALA A 205 22.67 -24.75 -25.82
C ALA A 205 22.06 -25.86 -24.93
N PHE A 206 22.90 -26.69 -24.32
CA PHE A 206 22.46 -27.70 -23.36
C PHE A 206 21.78 -27.07 -22.12
N ILE A 207 22.38 -26.05 -21.51
CA ILE A 207 21.83 -25.36 -20.35
C ILE A 207 20.51 -24.66 -20.70
N THR A 208 20.43 -24.03 -21.88
CA THR A 208 19.21 -23.38 -22.37
C THR A 208 18.08 -24.40 -22.55
N ALA A 209 18.33 -25.52 -23.22
CA ALA A 209 17.35 -26.58 -23.41
C ALA A 209 16.85 -27.15 -22.07
N LEU A 210 17.76 -27.39 -21.12
CA LEU A 210 17.40 -27.88 -19.78
C LEU A 210 16.57 -26.84 -19.00
N SER A 211 16.90 -25.57 -19.14
CA SER A 211 16.21 -24.48 -18.45
C SER A 211 14.79 -24.29 -18.99
N GLN A 212 14.59 -24.37 -20.31
CA GLN A 212 13.26 -24.37 -20.93
C GLN A 212 12.41 -25.56 -20.45
N ALA A 213 13.01 -26.74 -20.34
CA ALA A 213 12.36 -27.94 -19.84
C ALA A 213 11.81 -27.76 -18.40
N LEU A 214 12.65 -27.22 -17.51
CA LEU A 214 12.30 -26.97 -16.12
C LEU A 214 11.26 -25.85 -15.98
N LEU A 215 11.35 -24.80 -16.82
CA LEU A 215 10.36 -23.72 -16.89
C LEU A 215 8.99 -24.24 -17.33
N ALA A 216 8.93 -25.10 -18.36
CA ALA A 216 7.68 -25.71 -18.83
C ALA A 216 6.97 -26.56 -17.77
N GLN A 217 7.71 -27.03 -16.76
CA GLN A 217 7.18 -27.76 -15.62
C GLN A 217 6.77 -26.86 -14.44
N ASN A 218 6.76 -25.53 -14.63
CA ASN A 218 6.55 -24.53 -13.58
C ASN A 218 7.57 -24.63 -12.42
N GLY A 219 8.75 -25.19 -12.69
CA GLY A 219 9.86 -25.23 -11.75
C GLY A 219 10.51 -23.86 -11.57
N ARG A 220 11.20 -23.66 -10.44
CA ARG A 220 12.07 -22.49 -10.22
C ARG A 220 13.52 -22.92 -10.40
N THR A 221 14.19 -22.34 -11.39
CA THR A 221 15.58 -22.67 -11.72
C THR A 221 16.49 -21.52 -11.36
N LEU A 222 17.55 -21.81 -10.60
CA LEU A 222 18.64 -20.87 -10.33
C LEU A 222 19.85 -21.28 -11.18
N ILE A 223 20.30 -20.38 -12.04
CA ILE A 223 21.51 -20.56 -12.85
C ILE A 223 22.61 -19.68 -12.25
N CYS A 224 23.73 -20.29 -11.91
CA CYS A 224 24.90 -19.60 -11.35
C CYS A 224 26.13 -19.85 -12.22
N SER A 225 26.97 -18.83 -12.37
CA SER A 225 28.29 -18.95 -13.00
C SER A 225 29.29 -18.06 -12.25
N PRO A 226 30.60 -18.40 -12.26
CA PRO A 226 31.64 -17.53 -11.73
C PRO A 226 31.76 -16.19 -12.47
N THR A 227 31.44 -16.14 -13.77
CA THR A 227 31.59 -14.92 -14.59
C THR A 227 30.23 -14.37 -15.03
N ASN A 228 30.09 -13.04 -15.02
CA ASN A 228 28.89 -12.36 -15.50
C ASN A 228 28.63 -12.66 -16.99
N THR A 229 29.68 -12.60 -17.81
CA THR A 229 29.65 -12.88 -19.25
C THR A 229 29.03 -14.25 -19.56
N ALA A 230 29.32 -15.28 -18.76
CA ALA A 230 28.75 -16.60 -18.97
C ALA A 230 27.24 -16.64 -18.67
N ILE A 231 26.77 -15.93 -17.64
CA ILE A 231 25.34 -15.82 -17.31
C ILE A 231 24.62 -15.07 -18.43
N ASP A 232 25.20 -13.97 -18.89
CA ASP A 232 24.58 -13.10 -19.90
C ASP A 232 24.49 -13.81 -21.26
N ASN A 233 25.50 -14.63 -21.62
CA ASN A 233 25.43 -15.50 -22.79
C ASN A 233 24.30 -16.56 -22.67
N ILE A 234 24.15 -17.20 -21.51
CA ILE A 234 23.07 -18.19 -21.29
C ILE A 234 21.70 -17.49 -21.40
N LEU A 235 21.58 -16.30 -20.81
CA LEU A 235 20.36 -15.51 -20.81
C LEU A 235 19.97 -15.07 -22.22
N GLU A 236 20.91 -14.57 -23.02
CA GLU A 236 20.67 -14.15 -24.40
C GLU A 236 20.20 -15.34 -25.27
N HIS A 237 20.85 -16.49 -25.13
CA HIS A 237 20.42 -17.72 -25.81
C HIS A 237 19.02 -18.16 -25.36
N LEU A 238 18.69 -18.03 -24.07
CA LEU A 238 17.38 -18.40 -23.55
C LEU A 238 16.27 -17.46 -24.05
N LEU A 239 16.49 -16.15 -24.04
CA LEU A 239 15.52 -15.16 -24.50
C LEU A 239 15.32 -15.23 -26.02
N SER A 240 16.40 -15.42 -26.80
CA SER A 240 16.30 -15.57 -28.26
C SER A 240 15.55 -16.82 -28.71
N GLN A 241 15.69 -17.94 -27.99
CA GLN A 241 14.97 -19.19 -28.28
C GLN A 241 13.56 -19.22 -27.69
N SER A 242 13.19 -18.24 -26.87
CA SER A 242 11.92 -18.21 -26.17
C SER A 242 11.31 -16.80 -26.20
N PRO A 243 10.94 -16.28 -27.39
CA PRO A 243 10.44 -14.91 -27.53
C PRO A 243 9.13 -14.65 -26.77
N ASP A 244 8.37 -15.70 -26.49
CA ASP A 244 7.11 -15.63 -25.74
C ASP A 244 7.31 -15.60 -24.22
N LEU A 245 8.55 -15.80 -23.73
CA LEU A 245 8.82 -15.71 -22.30
C LEU A 245 8.71 -14.24 -21.87
N ALA A 246 7.81 -14.00 -20.93
CA ALA A 246 7.63 -12.66 -20.38
C ALA A 246 8.87 -12.27 -19.56
N ILE A 247 9.22 -10.98 -19.59
CA ILE A 247 10.43 -10.45 -18.92
C ILE A 247 10.41 -10.73 -17.41
N ASP A 248 9.23 -10.87 -16.79
CA ASP A 248 9.08 -11.16 -15.37
C ASP A 248 9.30 -12.65 -15.01
N GLN A 249 9.37 -13.55 -16.00
CA GLN A 249 9.63 -14.97 -15.78
C GLN A 249 11.12 -15.30 -15.65
N VAL A 250 12.00 -14.45 -16.18
CA VAL A 250 13.45 -14.61 -16.13
C VAL A 250 14.09 -13.37 -15.56
N ILE A 251 14.68 -13.50 -14.37
CA ILE A 251 15.27 -12.37 -13.66
C ILE A 251 16.79 -12.58 -13.54
N ARG A 252 17.55 -11.63 -14.08
CA ARG A 252 19.00 -11.55 -13.93
C ARG A 252 19.35 -10.74 -12.68
N ILE A 253 19.99 -11.39 -11.71
CA ILE A 253 20.46 -10.76 -10.48
C ILE A 253 21.95 -10.47 -10.59
N GLY A 254 22.36 -9.25 -10.27
CA GLY A 254 23.75 -8.80 -10.35
C GLY A 254 23.96 -7.82 -11.50
N THR A 255 25.21 -7.49 -11.78
CA THR A 255 25.58 -6.52 -12.83
C THR A 255 25.76 -7.25 -14.16
N PRO A 256 25.01 -6.89 -15.21
CA PRO A 256 25.27 -7.39 -16.57
C PRO A 256 26.66 -6.98 -17.06
N SER A 257 27.28 -7.80 -17.90
CA SER A 257 28.54 -7.46 -18.56
C SER A 257 28.36 -6.23 -19.46
N PRO A 258 29.41 -5.42 -19.66
CA PRO A 258 29.38 -4.26 -20.58
C PRO A 258 28.85 -4.62 -21.98
N ASP A 259 29.22 -5.81 -22.47
CA ASP A 259 28.89 -6.29 -23.81
C ASP A 259 27.55 -7.04 -23.87
N SER A 260 26.75 -7.00 -22.80
CA SER A 260 25.45 -7.69 -22.76
C SER A 260 24.39 -7.00 -23.63
N SER A 261 23.56 -7.80 -24.29
CA SER A 261 22.49 -7.30 -25.15
C SER A 261 21.40 -6.53 -24.38
N ASP A 262 20.66 -5.66 -25.07
CA ASP A 262 19.55 -4.89 -24.48
C ASP A 262 18.51 -5.79 -23.80
N GLN A 263 18.24 -6.97 -24.37
CA GLN A 263 17.32 -7.95 -23.79
C GLN A 263 17.82 -8.47 -22.44
N CYS A 264 19.12 -8.76 -22.30
CA CYS A 264 19.73 -9.14 -21.04
C CYS A 264 19.65 -8.01 -20.01
N GLN A 265 19.84 -6.77 -20.43
CA GLN A 265 19.72 -5.59 -19.56
C GLN A 265 18.26 -5.34 -19.12
N MET A 266 17.28 -5.62 -19.98
CA MET A 266 15.85 -5.53 -19.64
C MET A 266 15.41 -6.59 -18.63
N ALA A 267 15.98 -7.80 -18.70
CA ALA A 267 15.72 -8.88 -17.75
C ALA A 267 16.43 -8.70 -16.39
N ASN A 268 17.25 -7.65 -16.23
CA ASN A 268 17.92 -7.34 -14.98
C ASN A 268 16.90 -6.93 -13.89
N LEU A 269 17.08 -7.47 -12.67
CA LEU A 269 16.18 -7.23 -11.54
C LEU A 269 15.92 -5.74 -11.29
N GLU A 270 16.96 -4.92 -11.35
CA GLU A 270 16.81 -3.49 -11.08
C GLU A 270 16.05 -2.79 -12.20
N THR A 271 16.33 -3.11 -13.46
CA THR A 271 15.57 -2.59 -14.61
C THR A 271 14.09 -2.98 -14.53
N VAL A 272 13.81 -4.24 -14.23
CA VAL A 272 12.44 -4.75 -14.06
C VAL A 272 11.74 -4.02 -12.90
N ALA A 273 12.41 -3.91 -11.75
CA ALA A 273 11.88 -3.21 -10.59
C ALA A 273 11.54 -1.74 -10.94
N LEU A 274 12.46 -1.01 -11.58
CA LEU A 274 12.26 0.37 -12.01
C LEU A 274 11.06 0.52 -12.94
N THR A 275 10.96 -0.36 -13.93
CA THR A 275 9.89 -0.37 -14.93
C THR A 275 8.52 -0.52 -14.28
N HIS A 276 8.41 -1.35 -13.22
CA HIS A 276 7.17 -1.53 -12.49
C HIS A 276 6.92 -0.47 -11.41
N THR A 277 7.96 0.07 -10.77
CA THR A 277 7.79 1.04 -9.67
C THR A 277 7.42 2.44 -10.18
N LEU A 278 8.01 2.89 -11.29
CA LEU A 278 7.80 4.26 -11.79
C LEU A 278 6.32 4.59 -12.06
N PRO A 279 5.54 3.75 -12.79
CA PRO A 279 4.12 4.03 -13.03
C PRO A 279 3.28 4.01 -11.74
N LEU A 280 3.65 3.15 -10.79
CA LEU A 280 2.97 3.05 -9.50
C LEU A 280 3.21 4.29 -8.65
N GLU A 281 4.43 4.84 -8.65
CA GLU A 281 4.77 6.08 -7.96
C GLU A 281 4.02 7.28 -8.53
N GLU A 282 3.95 7.40 -9.87
CA GLU A 282 3.18 8.45 -10.53
C GLU A 282 1.67 8.37 -10.21
N ARG A 283 1.12 7.15 -10.23
CA ARG A 283 -0.29 6.91 -9.88
C ARG A 283 -0.55 7.22 -8.40
N ALA A 284 0.35 6.84 -7.51
CA ALA A 284 0.25 7.16 -6.09
C ALA A 284 0.32 8.67 -5.84
N LYS A 285 1.18 9.40 -6.57
CA LYS A 285 1.25 10.87 -6.50
C LYS A 285 -0.06 11.53 -6.94
N THR A 286 -0.66 11.03 -8.02
CA THR A 286 -1.96 11.51 -8.52
C THR A 286 -3.08 11.26 -7.50
N LEU A 287 -3.17 10.06 -6.95
CA LEU A 287 -4.17 9.71 -5.93
C LEU A 287 -4.02 10.54 -4.66
N ARG A 288 -2.78 10.80 -4.22
CA ARG A 288 -2.52 11.67 -3.06
C ARG A 288 -3.01 13.10 -3.28
N ARG A 289 -2.86 13.66 -4.49
CA ARG A 289 -3.40 14.97 -4.84
C ARG A 289 -4.94 14.98 -4.79
N GLN A 290 -5.57 13.96 -5.37
CA GLN A 290 -7.04 13.83 -5.34
C GLN A 290 -7.58 13.70 -3.91
N LEU A 291 -6.90 12.96 -3.03
CA LEU A 291 -7.26 12.89 -1.62
C LEU A 291 -7.14 14.24 -0.92
N GLN A 292 -6.07 15.00 -1.17
CA GLN A 292 -5.91 16.34 -0.61
C GLN A 292 -7.00 17.31 -1.08
N ASP A 293 -7.40 17.25 -2.34
CA ASP A 293 -8.49 18.07 -2.88
C ASP A 293 -9.82 17.70 -2.21
N LEU A 294 -10.12 16.40 -2.06
CA LEU A 294 -11.32 15.92 -1.36
C LEU A 294 -11.32 16.31 0.13
N ASP A 295 -10.19 16.18 0.82
CA ASP A 295 -10.05 16.59 2.22
C ASP A 295 -10.25 18.11 2.40
N ARG A 296 -9.87 18.90 1.39
CA ARG A 296 -10.11 20.35 1.36
C ARG A 296 -11.58 20.70 1.16
N ASP A 297 -12.31 19.92 0.37
CA ASP A 297 -13.73 20.14 0.06
C ASP A 297 -14.66 19.63 1.18
N MET A 298 -14.21 18.63 1.95
CA MET A 298 -15.00 17.98 3.00
C MET A 298 -15.59 18.96 4.05
N PRO A 299 -14.85 19.97 4.57
CA PRO A 299 -15.40 20.95 5.51
C PRO A 299 -16.51 21.80 4.91
N TYR A 300 -16.39 22.18 3.63
CA TYR A 300 -17.40 22.98 2.94
C TYR A 300 -18.71 22.19 2.76
N LEU A 301 -18.59 20.93 2.35
CA LEU A 301 -19.74 20.03 2.23
C LEU A 301 -20.39 19.74 3.59
N ALA A 302 -19.58 19.55 4.64
CA ALA A 302 -20.08 19.37 6.00
C ALA A 302 -20.83 20.61 6.51
N HIS A 303 -20.30 21.81 6.25
CA HIS A 303 -20.95 23.07 6.62
C HIS A 303 -22.27 23.30 5.86
N SER A 304 -22.29 23.00 4.56
CA SER A 304 -23.50 23.06 3.74
C SER A 304 -24.57 22.08 4.25
N ALA A 305 -24.17 20.84 4.58
CA ALA A 305 -25.07 19.85 5.15
C ALA A 305 -25.63 20.25 6.52
N ASP A 306 -24.82 20.85 7.40
CA ASP A 306 -25.30 21.36 8.70
C ASP A 306 -26.28 22.52 8.51
N SER A 307 -26.00 23.42 7.57
CA SER A 307 -26.88 24.54 7.24
C SER A 307 -28.23 24.07 6.70
N ALA A 308 -28.24 23.05 5.83
CA ALA A 308 -29.46 22.42 5.33
C ALA A 308 -30.28 21.77 6.45
N LYS A 309 -29.64 21.11 7.42
CA LYS A 309 -30.32 20.55 8.60
C LYS A 309 -30.96 21.64 9.46
N ARG A 310 -30.26 22.76 9.70
CA ARG A 310 -30.81 23.90 10.47
C ARG A 310 -32.02 24.50 9.77
N LEU A 311 -31.95 24.68 8.46
CA LEU A 311 -33.09 25.15 7.65
C LEU A 311 -34.30 24.23 7.76
N ASP A 312 -34.12 22.90 7.67
CA ASP A 312 -35.20 21.93 7.85
C ASP A 312 -35.81 22.00 9.27
N THR A 313 -35.01 22.18 10.31
CA THR A 313 -35.53 22.36 11.68
C THR A 313 -36.37 23.63 11.83
N HIS A 314 -35.90 24.78 11.34
CA HIS A 314 -36.67 26.02 11.39
C HIS A 314 -37.94 25.95 10.54
N TRP A 315 -37.89 25.26 9.40
CA TRP A 315 -39.07 25.06 8.56
C TRP A 315 -40.15 24.26 9.30
N ARG A 316 -39.79 23.18 10.00
CA ARG A 316 -40.73 22.41 10.83
C ARG A 316 -41.31 23.25 11.97
N GLU A 317 -40.47 24.00 12.68
CA GLU A 317 -40.93 24.91 13.75
C GLU A 317 -41.94 25.92 13.22
N LEU A 318 -41.66 26.54 12.07
CA LEU A 318 -42.56 27.49 11.43
C LEU A 318 -43.90 26.87 11.06
N GLN A 319 -43.92 25.64 10.54
CA GLN A 319 -45.17 24.93 10.23
C GLN A 319 -46.01 24.73 11.51
N THR A 320 -45.41 24.22 12.58
CA THR A 320 -46.13 24.00 13.85
C THR A 320 -46.67 25.30 14.46
N LEU A 321 -45.92 26.40 14.34
CA LEU A 321 -46.38 27.72 14.79
C LEU A 321 -47.54 28.24 13.94
N ARG A 322 -47.50 28.05 12.62
CA ARG A 322 -48.60 28.44 11.73
C ARG A 322 -49.88 27.66 12.02
N GLU A 323 -49.79 26.34 12.23
CA GLU A 323 -50.94 25.52 12.63
C GLU A 323 -51.54 26.01 13.95
N ARG A 324 -50.71 26.24 14.96
CA ARG A 324 -51.15 26.77 16.26
C ARG A 324 -51.78 28.17 16.14
N HIS A 325 -51.19 29.05 15.33
CA HIS A 325 -51.71 30.38 15.08
C HIS A 325 -53.08 30.34 14.41
N GLN A 326 -53.27 29.44 13.43
CA GLN A 326 -54.57 29.21 12.80
C GLN A 326 -55.61 28.72 13.82
N MET A 327 -55.26 27.77 14.69
CA MET A 327 -56.16 27.30 15.76
C MET A 327 -56.58 28.43 16.70
N LEU A 328 -55.62 29.23 17.18
CA LEU A 328 -55.90 30.38 18.05
C LEU A 328 -56.82 31.40 17.36
N HIS A 329 -56.59 31.68 16.08
CA HIS A 329 -57.46 32.56 15.31
C HIS A 329 -58.88 31.99 15.11
N THR A 330 -59.02 30.68 14.90
CA THR A 330 -60.34 30.05 14.82
C THR A 330 -61.08 30.10 16.15
N ASP A 331 -60.38 29.86 17.27
CA ASP A 331 -60.96 29.95 18.62
C ASP A 331 -61.38 31.38 18.95
N GLU A 332 -60.53 32.36 18.61
CA GLU A 332 -60.84 33.78 18.76
C GLU A 332 -62.11 34.17 17.97
N ARG A 333 -62.22 33.76 16.70
CA ARG A 333 -63.41 34.03 15.88
C ARG A 333 -64.65 33.36 16.45
N ARG A 334 -64.53 32.11 16.91
CA ARG A 334 -65.64 31.36 17.52
C ARG A 334 -66.13 32.04 18.79
N LEU A 335 -65.22 32.43 19.68
CA LEU A 335 -65.55 33.09 20.93
C LEU A 335 -66.18 34.47 20.69
N ARG A 336 -65.67 35.25 19.72
CA ARG A 336 -66.32 36.49 19.27
C ARG A 336 -67.76 36.25 18.81
N GLY A 337 -67.98 35.19 18.02
CA GLY A 337 -69.32 34.78 17.57
C GLY A 337 -70.26 34.49 18.75
N LEU A 338 -69.79 33.70 19.74
CA LEU A 338 -70.56 33.39 20.95
C LEU A 338 -70.87 34.64 21.78
N ILE A 339 -69.91 35.55 21.93
CA ILE A 339 -70.12 36.84 22.62
C ILE A 339 -71.21 37.65 21.89
N THR A 340 -71.15 37.73 20.55
CA THR A 340 -72.17 38.45 19.78
C THR A 340 -73.55 37.82 19.88
N GLU A 341 -73.64 36.49 19.84
CA GLU A 341 -74.91 35.76 20.00
C GLU A 341 -75.49 35.97 21.40
N ARG A 342 -74.66 35.84 22.46
CA ARG A 342 -75.06 36.10 23.85
C ARG A 342 -75.51 37.54 24.06
N ALA A 343 -74.83 38.50 23.45
CA ALA A 343 -75.23 39.91 23.51
C ALA A 343 -76.62 40.15 22.90
N MET A 344 -76.95 39.47 21.78
CA MET A 344 -78.29 39.52 21.20
C MET A 344 -79.33 38.92 22.14
N THR A 345 -79.05 37.76 22.75
CA THR A 345 -79.96 37.11 23.72
C THR A 345 -80.20 37.98 24.96
N ILE A 346 -79.14 38.62 25.49
CA ILE A 346 -79.27 39.57 26.60
C ILE A 346 -80.17 40.74 26.19
N GLN A 347 -79.98 41.28 24.98
CA GLN A 347 -80.81 42.37 24.46
C GLN A 347 -82.28 41.95 24.28
N GLU A 348 -82.55 40.74 23.81
CA GLU A 348 -83.91 40.18 23.71
C GLU A 348 -84.57 40.03 25.09
N LEU A 349 -83.87 39.41 26.05
CA LEU A 349 -84.36 39.24 27.43
C LEU A 349 -84.58 40.59 28.14
N GLU A 350 -83.73 41.59 27.88
CA GLU A 350 -83.93 42.96 28.35
C GLU A 350 -85.20 43.59 27.75
N GLY A 351 -85.43 43.37 26.45
CA GLY A 351 -86.65 43.78 25.76
C GLY A 351 -87.91 43.12 26.34
N GLU A 352 -87.86 41.80 26.61
CA GLU A 352 -88.94 41.06 27.27
C GLU A 352 -89.20 41.58 28.69
N LEU A 353 -88.14 41.84 29.47
CA LEU A 353 -88.25 42.40 30.81
C LEU A 353 -88.88 43.81 30.78
N GLN A 354 -88.52 44.64 29.80
CA GLN A 354 -89.11 45.95 29.59
C GLN A 354 -90.60 45.85 29.21
N ALA A 355 -90.96 44.95 28.29
CA ALA A 355 -92.35 44.69 27.89
C ALA A 355 -93.20 44.16 29.05
N PHE A 356 -92.63 43.26 29.87
CA PHE A 356 -93.27 42.78 31.11
C PHE A 356 -93.51 43.93 32.09
N ASN A 357 -92.52 44.80 32.30
CA ASN A 357 -92.64 45.97 33.16
C ASN A 357 -93.64 47.02 32.63
N ALA A 358 -93.96 47.03 31.33
CA ALA A 358 -94.96 47.92 30.71
C ALA A 358 -96.40 47.36 30.73
N SER A 359 -96.61 46.07 31.04
CA SER A 359 -97.91 45.39 30.97
C SER A 359 -98.89 45.75 32.12
N PRO A 360 -100.23 45.66 31.97
CA PRO A 360 -101.20 46.04 33.02
C PRO A 360 -101.11 45.21 34.33
N ALA A 361 -101.47 45.81 35.47
CA ALA A 361 -101.22 45.26 36.82
C ALA A 361 -101.77 43.85 37.08
N PHE A 362 -102.93 43.49 36.51
CA PHE A 362 -103.53 42.16 36.68
C PHE A 362 -102.71 41.05 36.01
N ARG A 363 -102.02 41.32 34.88
CA ARG A 363 -101.14 40.37 34.19
C ARG A 363 -99.85 40.10 34.97
N ARG A 364 -99.33 41.14 35.64
CA ARG A 364 -98.14 41.02 36.50
C ARG A 364 -98.40 40.07 37.67
N LEU A 365 -99.59 40.10 38.28
CA LEU A 365 -99.95 39.29 39.46
C LEU A 365 -99.92 37.76 39.22
N PHE A 366 -100.24 37.27 38.02
CA PHE A 366 -100.25 35.84 37.70
C PHE A 366 -98.90 35.27 37.24
N GLU A 367 -97.92 36.11 36.91
CA GLU A 367 -96.66 35.71 36.26
C GLU A 367 -95.38 36.10 37.04
N HIS A 368 -95.47 36.36 38.35
CA HIS A 368 -94.32 36.77 39.19
C HIS A 368 -93.12 35.80 39.10
N GLY A 369 -93.37 34.48 38.95
CA GLY A 369 -92.32 33.48 38.78
C GLY A 369 -91.54 33.61 37.46
N ASN A 370 -92.14 34.22 36.43
CA ASN A 370 -91.53 34.39 35.11
C ASN A 370 -90.52 35.55 35.11
N LYS A 371 -90.85 36.67 35.78
CA LYS A 371 -89.93 37.81 35.95
C LYS A 371 -88.67 37.42 36.74
N ALA A 372 -88.81 36.65 37.80
CA ALA A 372 -87.67 36.21 38.61
C ALA A 372 -86.71 35.31 37.80
N ARG A 373 -87.25 34.48 36.88
CA ARG A 373 -86.45 33.67 35.96
C ARG A 373 -85.67 34.55 34.96
N ILE A 374 -86.34 35.48 34.28
CA ILE A 374 -85.71 36.40 33.31
C ILE A 374 -84.58 37.21 33.96
N VAL A 375 -84.78 37.69 35.20
CA VAL A 375 -83.74 38.45 35.92
C VAL A 375 -82.54 37.58 36.31
N ASN A 376 -82.77 36.33 36.75
CA ASN A 376 -81.68 35.39 37.04
C ASN A 376 -80.91 34.98 35.79
N ASP A 377 -81.62 34.72 34.68
CA ASP A 377 -81.01 34.36 33.40
C ASP A 377 -80.17 35.53 32.87
N LEU A 378 -80.67 36.77 32.95
CA LEU A 378 -79.90 37.98 32.59
C LEU A 378 -78.62 38.15 33.42
N ALA A 379 -78.69 37.94 34.74
CA ALA A 379 -77.50 38.01 35.60
C ALA A 379 -76.47 36.94 35.20
N CYS A 380 -76.94 35.71 34.97
CA CYS A 380 -76.11 34.58 34.57
C CYS A 380 -75.43 34.80 33.21
N PHE A 381 -76.17 35.26 32.20
CA PHE A 381 -75.63 35.56 30.87
C PHE A 381 -74.62 36.71 30.90
N ARG A 382 -74.83 37.73 31.75
CA ARG A 382 -73.87 38.83 31.93
C ARG A 382 -72.56 38.37 32.57
N ASP A 383 -72.62 37.49 33.57
CA ASP A 383 -71.42 36.90 34.18
C ASP A 383 -70.63 36.06 33.17
N TYR A 384 -71.33 35.24 32.37
CA TYR A 384 -70.70 34.48 31.29
C TYR A 384 -70.10 35.38 30.19
N GLN A 385 -70.78 36.46 29.83
CA GLN A 385 -70.26 37.43 28.85
C GLN A 385 -68.98 38.10 29.37
N ALA A 386 -68.94 38.52 30.64
CA ALA A 386 -67.75 39.10 31.24
C ALA A 386 -66.56 38.11 31.26
N ALA A 387 -66.82 36.83 31.55
CA ALA A 387 -65.80 35.78 31.51
C ALA A 387 -65.28 35.52 30.08
N ASP A 388 -66.17 35.49 29.09
CA ASP A 388 -65.81 35.35 27.67
C ASP A 388 -65.01 36.54 27.15
N GLU A 389 -65.34 37.77 27.57
CA GLU A 389 -64.59 38.97 27.19
C GLU A 389 -63.15 38.96 27.74
N ILE A 390 -62.95 38.45 28.96
CA ILE A 390 -61.61 38.28 29.55
C ILE A 390 -60.82 37.22 28.77
N THR A 391 -61.44 36.09 28.45
CA THR A 391 -60.79 35.01 27.67
C THR A 391 -60.50 35.45 26.24
N LEU A 392 -61.37 36.26 25.62
CA LEU A 392 -61.13 36.85 24.30
C LEU A 392 -59.90 37.77 24.29
N ARG A 393 -59.74 38.64 25.30
CA ARG A 393 -58.54 39.50 25.41
C ARG A 393 -57.26 38.67 25.57
N SER A 394 -57.33 37.57 26.31
CA SER A 394 -56.20 36.63 26.45
C SER A 394 -55.85 35.97 25.11
N LEU A 395 -56.85 35.48 24.37
CA LEU A 395 -56.66 34.88 23.04
C LEU A 395 -56.10 35.90 22.04
N GLN A 396 -56.60 37.13 22.00
CA GLN A 396 -56.08 38.21 21.16
C GLN A 396 -54.58 38.46 21.42
N SER A 397 -54.16 38.46 22.69
CA SER A 397 -52.75 38.60 23.07
C SER A 397 -51.91 37.41 22.58
N GLN A 398 -52.40 36.17 22.71
CA GLN A 398 -51.72 34.97 22.23
C GLN A 398 -51.59 34.95 20.71
N VAL A 399 -52.64 35.37 19.98
CA VAL A 399 -52.65 35.53 18.53
C VAL A 399 -51.57 36.52 18.10
N LEU A 400 -51.52 37.71 18.71
CA LEU A 400 -50.50 38.72 18.40
C LEU A 400 -49.09 38.18 18.65
N HIS A 401 -48.86 37.52 19.80
CA HIS A 401 -47.56 36.96 20.14
C HIS A 401 -47.14 35.85 19.16
N SER A 402 -48.07 34.99 18.74
CA SER A 402 -47.79 33.95 17.74
C SER A 402 -47.46 34.53 16.37
N GLN A 403 -48.14 35.60 15.95
CA GLN A 403 -47.83 36.32 14.70
C GLN A 403 -46.42 36.92 14.72
N VAL A 404 -46.05 37.61 15.79
CA VAL A 404 -44.69 38.18 15.94
C VAL A 404 -43.62 37.08 15.87
N ARG A 405 -43.88 35.91 16.44
CA ARG A 405 -42.94 34.77 16.43
C ARG A 405 -42.82 34.12 15.05
N ILE A 406 -43.90 34.08 14.28
CA ILE A 406 -43.89 33.64 12.87
C ILE A 406 -43.05 34.62 12.05
N ASP A 407 -43.26 35.94 12.23
CA ASP A 407 -42.55 36.98 11.48
C ASP A 407 -41.04 36.99 11.78
N THR A 408 -40.63 36.78 13.03
CA THR A 408 -39.21 36.66 13.38
C THR A 408 -38.57 35.43 12.77
N LEU A 409 -39.21 34.26 12.82
CA LEU A 409 -38.70 33.03 12.18
C LEU A 409 -38.63 33.16 10.66
N ASN A 410 -39.61 33.80 10.01
CA ASN A 410 -39.55 34.07 8.56
C ASN A 410 -38.32 34.94 8.21
N ARG A 411 -38.03 35.98 8.99
CA ARG A 411 -36.84 36.84 8.78
C ARG A 411 -35.53 36.07 8.97
N VAL A 412 -35.45 35.19 9.97
CA VAL A 412 -34.28 34.32 10.15
C VAL A 412 -34.10 33.41 8.93
N MET A 413 -35.17 32.82 8.42
CA MET A 413 -35.11 31.98 7.22
C MET A 413 -34.70 32.75 5.95
N GLU A 414 -35.10 34.02 5.81
CA GLU A 414 -34.66 34.88 4.69
C GLU A 414 -33.16 35.15 4.70
N GLN A 415 -32.51 35.16 5.86
CA GLN A 415 -31.05 35.35 5.97
C GLN A 415 -30.24 34.11 5.53
N PHE A 416 -30.90 32.94 5.44
CA PHE A 416 -30.28 31.70 4.98
C PHE A 416 -30.56 31.40 3.49
N ARG A 417 -31.33 32.24 2.81
CA ARG A 417 -31.48 32.25 1.34
C ARG A 417 -30.38 33.08 0.71
#